data_AF-A0A367PSC0-F1
#
_entry.id   AF-A0A367PSC0-F1
#
_cell.length_a   1.000
_cell.length_b   1.000
_cell.length_c   1.000
_cell.angle_alpha   90.00
_cell.angle_beta   90.00
_cell.angle_gamma   90.00
#
_symmetry.space_group_name_H-M   'P 1'
#
loop_
_entity.id
_entity.type
_entity.pdbx_description
1 polymer ?
#
loop_
_entity_poly.entity_id
_entity_poly.type
_entity_poly.pdbx_seq_one_letter_code
_entity_poly.pdbx_strand_id
1 'polypeptide(L)'
;MLANTIQAPSRVSITADELSEGIDLLGLRYSVQVIGSALLDGITTVTPSIRYLSLSLWLIYQYASEKRPDSAQAFSDYGKRAEAAVVMGNLLAHSSVPGLIGPITGKKRLAGDDEPTLAPLVQAAAVDIYQAAAERLHLMRLTGNVPQIVTERALPIVTAVRSRLERTCLPELLAALDGDADATVSREALRQLGEAFPMRHIPEDERHMLRNALLPEAPRTSEQPRIATYACLLRLAELLKRVPTNEEFLAAACAAERFAAPSLDTISDGWLLYCIRDVIAAAHERVMELVTYALRDLKNRNLLATPASVLGELLRSTPDVVRGLTAVGLARDGESLDLMTMRELAKRVGELTGMDRRSANGLNRWAGGFHEEAVQDVLKTSDVGALALLPVAWLLVAQRVDGLDEAIAYQVLARDEAMRIGIFQTVIPTCQRWLREDQTLIAAIGELMERTVYQHVSIAWSRMQTDPTKNLALLSEDEGRWRFHGRLFPAGRTGSRIKEAIGWLEQLGLIDEDGLTEEGEKVLHRISAQIAGGAE
;
A
#
# COMPACT_ATOMS: atom_id res chain seq x y z
N MET A 1 -25.91 40.49 -11.01
CA MET A 1 -25.89 39.79 -9.71
C MET A 1 -26.49 38.42 -9.93
N LEU A 2 -25.65 37.46 -10.34
CA LEU A 2 -26.03 36.11 -10.76
C LEU A 2 -25.20 35.13 -9.92
N ALA A 3 -25.81 34.61 -8.87
CA ALA A 3 -25.32 33.48 -8.09
C ALA A 3 -26.58 32.71 -7.66
N ASN A 4 -27.19 32.00 -8.60
CA ASN A 4 -28.28 31.04 -8.38
C ASN A 4 -28.64 30.38 -9.71
N THR A 5 -27.77 29.51 -10.24
CA THR A 5 -28.12 28.39 -11.16
C THR A 5 -26.83 27.70 -11.62
N ILE A 6 -26.18 26.96 -10.71
CA ILE A 6 -25.39 25.80 -11.12
C ILE A 6 -26.04 24.62 -10.38
N GLN A 7 -26.88 23.89 -11.10
CA GLN A 7 -27.47 22.66 -10.56
C GLN A 7 -26.38 21.58 -10.57
N ALA A 8 -26.07 21.04 -9.39
CA ALA A 8 -25.20 19.87 -9.27
C ALA A 8 -25.81 18.69 -10.04
N PRO A 9 -24.99 17.83 -10.70
CA PRO A 9 -25.47 16.56 -11.21
C PRO A 9 -26.09 15.75 -10.07
N SER A 10 -27.23 15.13 -10.32
CA SER A 10 -28.03 14.43 -9.32
C SER A 10 -27.40 13.09 -8.90
N ARG A 11 -26.34 13.10 -8.09
CA ARG A 11 -25.83 11.93 -7.34
C ARG A 11 -25.28 12.38 -5.98
N VAL A 12 -25.75 11.72 -4.92
CA VAL A 12 -25.82 12.19 -3.52
C VAL A 12 -24.60 11.78 -2.67
N SER A 13 -24.31 12.66 -1.70
CA SER A 13 -23.47 12.65 -0.48
C SER A 13 -22.63 11.41 -0.11
N ILE A 14 -21.34 11.67 0.15
CA ILE A 14 -20.46 10.84 1.00
C ILE A 14 -19.84 11.76 2.08
N THR A 15 -19.79 11.28 3.32
CA THR A 15 -19.14 11.93 4.47
C THR A 15 -17.62 11.81 4.37
N ALA A 16 -16.91 12.92 4.59
CA ALA A 16 -15.47 13.08 4.32
C ALA A 16 -14.53 12.30 5.26
N ASP A 17 -15.06 11.69 6.32
CA ASP A 17 -14.23 11.14 7.39
C ASP A 17 -13.53 9.81 7.03
N GLU A 18 -13.95 9.14 5.95
CA GLU A 18 -13.34 7.87 5.49
C GLU A 18 -12.26 8.05 4.41
N LEU A 19 -12.04 9.28 3.94
CA LEU A 19 -10.99 9.59 2.98
C LEU A 19 -9.75 10.09 3.73
N SER A 20 -8.85 9.16 4.06
CA SER A 20 -7.53 9.46 4.59
C SER A 20 -6.85 10.59 3.79
N GLU A 21 -6.01 11.39 4.45
CA GLU A 21 -5.24 12.51 3.91
C GLU A 21 -4.30 12.16 2.72
N GLY A 22 -4.40 10.95 2.18
CA GLY A 22 -3.71 10.45 1.00
C GLY A 22 -4.20 11.07 -0.32
N ILE A 23 -3.23 11.20 -1.24
CA ILE A 23 -3.32 11.74 -2.60
C ILE A 23 -4.10 10.78 -3.53
N ASP A 24 -5.26 10.25 -3.12
CA ASP A 24 -6.12 9.47 -4.03
C ASP A 24 -6.95 10.44 -4.89
N LEU A 25 -6.31 11.10 -5.85
CA LEU A 25 -6.91 12.16 -6.66
C LEU A 25 -7.87 11.65 -7.75
N LEU A 26 -7.88 10.34 -8.00
CA LEU A 26 -8.83 9.67 -8.89
C LEU A 26 -9.88 8.85 -8.14
N GLY A 27 -9.73 8.68 -6.83
CA GLY A 27 -10.62 7.84 -6.03
C GLY A 27 -10.49 6.34 -6.34
N LEU A 28 -9.40 5.92 -6.98
CA LEU A 28 -9.19 4.54 -7.43
C LEU A 28 -8.31 3.73 -6.46
N ARG A 29 -7.48 4.38 -5.65
CA ARG A 29 -6.62 3.69 -4.68
C ARG A 29 -7.42 3.14 -3.51
N TYR A 30 -8.50 3.80 -3.11
CA TYR A 30 -9.30 3.37 -1.95
C TYR A 30 -9.77 1.92 -2.07
N SER A 31 -10.34 1.51 -3.20
CA SER A 31 -10.80 0.12 -3.41
C SER A 31 -9.64 -0.88 -3.29
N VAL A 32 -8.46 -0.54 -3.83
CA VAL A 32 -7.25 -1.37 -3.71
C VAL A 32 -6.79 -1.48 -2.25
N GLN A 33 -6.79 -0.36 -1.53
CA GLN A 33 -6.39 -0.29 -0.11
C GLN A 33 -7.33 -1.08 0.79
N VAL A 34 -8.64 -1.08 0.51
CA VAL A 34 -9.63 -1.87 1.26
C VAL A 34 -9.35 -3.36 1.10
N ILE A 35 -9.13 -3.82 -0.14
CA ILE A 35 -8.79 -5.23 -0.40
C ILE A 35 -7.47 -5.59 0.30
N GLY A 36 -6.41 -4.80 0.09
CA GLY A 36 -5.11 -5.06 0.72
C GLY A 36 -5.17 -5.07 2.25
N SER A 37 -5.96 -4.19 2.86
CA SER A 37 -6.14 -4.15 4.32
C SER A 37 -6.99 -5.30 4.85
N ALA A 38 -7.88 -5.88 4.05
CA ALA A 38 -8.62 -7.09 4.43
C ALA A 38 -7.74 -8.34 4.36
N LEU A 39 -6.74 -8.38 3.46
CA LEU A 39 -5.83 -9.51 3.28
C LEU A 39 -4.62 -9.43 4.22
N LEU A 40 -4.18 -8.23 4.56
CA LEU A 40 -2.93 -7.96 5.28
C LEU A 40 -3.04 -6.70 6.14
N ASP A 41 -3.70 -6.83 7.29
CA ASP A 41 -3.73 -5.81 8.33
C ASP A 41 -2.58 -5.98 9.33
N GLY A 42 -2.54 -5.13 10.37
CA GLY A 42 -1.56 -5.29 11.46
C GLY A 42 -0.12 -4.93 11.10
N ILE A 43 0.14 -4.34 9.92
CA ILE A 43 1.45 -3.92 9.44
C ILE A 43 1.46 -2.43 9.12
N THR A 44 2.53 -1.74 9.49
CA THR A 44 2.76 -0.33 9.15
C THR A 44 3.64 -0.18 7.91
N THR A 45 3.43 0.88 7.13
CA THR A 45 4.20 1.22 5.93
C THR A 45 5.29 2.26 6.18
N VAL A 46 5.43 2.76 7.41
CA VAL A 46 6.32 3.91 7.70
C VAL A 46 7.72 3.48 8.12
N THR A 47 7.84 2.36 8.84
CA THR A 47 9.15 1.78 9.19
C THR A 47 9.08 0.26 9.13
N PRO A 48 10.14 -0.38 8.63
CA PRO A 48 10.17 -1.83 8.50
C PRO A 48 10.38 -2.53 9.85
N SER A 49 10.77 -1.85 10.93
CA SER A 49 11.25 -2.54 12.15
C SER A 49 10.11 -3.06 13.03
N ILE A 50 9.88 -4.38 13.06
CA ILE A 50 8.81 -4.97 13.88
C ILE A 50 9.01 -4.72 15.38
N ARG A 51 10.27 -4.52 15.83
CA ARG A 51 10.61 -4.29 17.24
C ARG A 51 10.01 -3.02 17.85
N TYR A 52 9.54 -2.09 17.03
CA TYR A 52 8.76 -0.95 17.52
C TYR A 52 7.43 -1.36 18.15
N LEU A 53 6.86 -2.53 17.82
CA LEU A 53 5.74 -3.09 18.57
C LEU A 53 6.12 -3.31 20.03
N SER A 54 7.26 -3.94 20.30
CA SER A 54 7.75 -4.17 21.67
C SER A 54 7.96 -2.86 22.42
N LEU A 55 8.55 -1.85 21.76
CA LEU A 55 8.75 -0.52 22.34
C LEU A 55 7.42 0.13 22.71
N SER A 56 6.47 0.19 21.77
CA SER A 56 5.16 0.81 21.98
C SER A 56 4.40 0.13 23.12
N LEU A 57 4.42 -1.21 23.19
CA LEU A 57 3.76 -1.95 24.27
C LEU A 57 4.41 -1.69 25.63
N TRP A 58 5.73 -1.65 25.69
CA TRP A 58 6.44 -1.30 26.92
C TRP A 58 6.12 0.13 27.38
N LEU A 59 6.06 1.10 26.46
CA LEU A 59 5.69 2.48 26.77
C LEU A 59 4.27 2.60 27.33
N ILE A 60 3.30 1.92 26.72
CA ILE A 60 1.92 1.87 27.22
C ILE A 60 1.90 1.32 28.65
N TYR A 61 2.58 0.19 28.87
CA TYR A 61 2.64 -0.43 30.19
C TYR A 61 3.33 0.47 31.23
N GLN A 62 4.46 1.07 30.87
CA GLN A 62 5.23 1.94 31.77
C GLN A 62 4.40 3.16 32.17
N TYR A 63 3.79 3.84 31.19
CA TYR A 63 2.93 5.01 31.40
C TYR A 63 1.76 4.68 32.34
N ALA A 64 1.12 3.53 32.15
CA ALA A 64 0.04 3.06 33.01
C ALA A 64 0.53 2.68 34.42
N SER A 65 1.70 2.04 34.55
CA SER A 65 2.27 1.63 35.83
C SER A 65 2.63 2.81 36.74
N GLU A 66 2.96 3.95 36.13
CA GLU A 66 3.25 5.22 36.81
C GLU A 66 1.99 6.04 37.13
N LYS A 67 0.79 5.51 36.81
CA LYS A 67 -0.52 6.16 37.05
C LYS A 67 -0.60 7.58 36.46
N ARG A 68 0.00 7.77 35.27
CA ARG A 68 0.00 9.04 34.56
C ARG A 68 -1.40 9.42 34.05
N PRO A 69 -1.64 10.70 33.70
CA PRO A 69 -2.95 11.17 33.25
C PRO A 69 -3.46 10.44 32.00
N ASP A 70 -4.76 10.17 31.93
CA ASP A 70 -5.43 9.65 30.73
C ASP A 70 -5.62 10.76 29.67
N SER A 71 -4.51 11.14 29.02
CA SER A 71 -4.44 12.18 28.00
C SER A 71 -3.63 11.69 26.80
N ALA A 72 -4.25 11.70 25.62
CA ALA A 72 -3.62 11.28 24.36
C ALA A 72 -2.38 12.11 24.05
N GLN A 73 -2.46 13.43 24.28
CA GLN A 73 -1.34 14.34 24.08
C GLN A 73 -0.17 14.05 25.04
N ALA A 74 -0.47 13.87 26.33
CA ALA A 74 0.56 13.59 27.33
C ALA A 74 1.25 12.24 27.08
N PHE A 75 0.50 11.22 26.65
CA PHE A 75 1.05 9.93 26.25
C PHE A 75 1.92 10.04 24.99
N SER A 76 1.44 10.74 23.96
CA SER A 76 2.20 10.95 22.72
C SER A 76 3.52 11.69 22.99
N ASP A 77 3.50 12.74 23.82
CA ASP A 77 4.70 13.50 24.19
C ASP A 77 5.68 12.67 25.03
N TYR A 78 5.18 11.86 25.97
CA TYR A 78 6.00 10.90 26.72
C TYR A 78 6.67 9.88 25.78
N GLY A 79 5.88 9.26 24.89
CA GLY A 79 6.37 8.26 23.95
C GLY A 79 7.38 8.82 22.96
N LYS A 80 7.16 10.03 22.44
CA LYS A 80 8.09 10.73 21.53
C LYS A 80 9.46 10.98 22.16
N ARG A 81 9.50 11.35 23.44
CA ARG A 81 10.75 11.58 24.18
C ARG A 81 11.47 10.26 24.48
N ALA A 82 10.72 9.23 24.87
CA ALA A 82 11.30 7.91 25.10
C ALA A 82 11.85 7.29 23.81
N GLU A 83 11.17 7.47 22.69
CA GLU A 83 11.64 7.05 21.37
C GLU A 83 12.91 7.80 20.95
N ALA A 84 13.00 9.11 21.22
CA ALA A 84 14.22 9.88 21.01
C ALA A 84 15.42 9.28 21.77
N ALA A 85 15.20 8.88 23.03
CA ALA A 85 16.22 8.20 23.83
C ALA A 85 16.64 6.85 23.20
N VAL A 86 15.69 6.01 22.77
CA VAL A 86 15.99 4.72 22.14
C VAL A 86 16.80 4.91 20.84
N VAL A 87 16.41 5.87 20.00
CA VAL A 87 17.09 6.17 18.73
C VAL A 87 18.51 6.66 18.99
N MET A 88 18.68 7.64 19.89
CA MET A 88 20.01 8.18 20.22
C MET A 88 20.90 7.12 20.90
N GLY A 89 20.34 6.32 21.79
CA GLY A 89 21.06 5.22 22.44
C GLY A 89 21.57 4.19 21.44
N ASN A 90 20.74 3.79 20.48
CA ASN A 90 21.14 2.89 19.40
C ASN A 90 22.24 3.49 18.50
N LEU A 91 22.18 4.80 18.22
CA LEU A 91 23.21 5.51 17.44
C LEU A 91 24.54 5.67 18.19
N LEU A 92 24.51 5.74 19.53
CA LEU A 92 25.71 5.76 20.37
C LEU A 92 26.34 4.37 20.49
N ALA A 93 25.52 3.33 20.64
CA ALA A 93 25.99 1.94 20.71
C ALA A 93 26.54 1.47 19.35
N HIS A 94 25.93 1.91 18.24
CA HIS A 94 26.27 1.46 16.89
C HIS A 94 26.22 2.61 15.88
N SER A 95 27.26 2.74 15.05
CA SER A 95 27.42 3.83 14.07
C SER A 95 26.35 3.88 12.97
N SER A 96 25.70 2.74 12.69
CA SER A 96 24.59 2.62 11.75
C SER A 96 23.60 1.56 12.20
N VAL A 97 22.32 1.95 12.30
CA VAL A 97 21.20 1.08 12.66
C VAL A 97 20.07 1.33 11.66
N PRO A 98 19.74 0.36 10.78
CA PRO A 98 18.65 0.52 9.83
C PRO A 98 17.29 0.51 10.55
N GLY A 99 16.28 1.12 9.92
CA GLY A 99 14.89 1.08 10.39
C GLY A 99 14.54 2.04 11.53
N LEU A 100 15.49 2.80 12.08
CA LEU A 100 15.21 3.84 13.07
C LEU A 100 14.37 4.97 12.48
N ILE A 101 13.43 5.49 13.27
CA ILE A 101 12.67 6.70 12.98
C ILE A 101 13.42 7.92 13.53
N GLY A 102 13.70 8.92 12.69
CA GLY A 102 14.46 10.12 13.07
C GLY A 102 16.00 9.99 13.23
N PRO A 103 16.72 9.09 12.55
CA PRO A 103 18.16 8.89 12.79
C PRO A 103 19.02 10.10 12.40
N ILE A 104 18.57 10.90 11.42
CA ILE A 104 19.28 12.11 10.98
C ILE A 104 19.25 13.18 12.08
N THR A 105 18.07 13.45 12.65
CA THR A 105 17.92 14.39 13.77
C THR A 105 18.66 13.89 15.00
N GLY A 106 18.59 12.59 15.29
CA GLY A 106 19.33 11.96 16.40
C GLY A 106 20.84 12.15 16.26
N LYS A 107 21.42 11.89 15.08
CA LYS A 107 22.85 12.12 14.82
C LYS A 107 23.26 13.58 15.01
N LYS A 108 22.42 14.52 14.56
CA LYS A 108 22.68 15.96 14.78
C LYS A 108 22.67 16.33 16.26
N ARG A 109 21.77 15.74 17.05
CA ARG A 109 21.67 15.99 18.50
C ARG A 109 22.85 15.41 19.29
N LEU A 110 23.42 14.32 18.79
CA LEU A 110 24.60 13.68 19.38
C LEU A 110 25.92 14.30 18.91
N ALA A 111 25.88 15.32 18.04
CA ALA A 111 27.07 16.02 17.57
C ALA A 111 27.62 16.92 18.70
N GLY A 112 28.89 16.74 19.03
CA GLY A 112 29.53 17.40 20.16
C GLY A 112 29.51 16.56 21.45
N ASP A 113 30.04 17.15 22.53
CA ASP A 113 30.25 16.47 23.81
C ASP A 113 29.16 16.76 24.85
N ASP A 114 28.25 17.68 24.55
CA ASP A 114 27.13 18.04 25.42
C ASP A 114 26.18 16.86 25.65
N GLU A 115 25.48 16.88 26.79
CA GLU A 115 24.41 15.94 27.07
C GLU A 115 23.20 16.24 26.17
N PRO A 116 22.69 15.22 25.46
CA PRO A 116 21.57 15.42 24.54
C PRO A 116 20.25 15.61 25.27
N THR A 117 19.38 16.46 24.71
CA THR A 117 17.98 16.61 25.14
C THR A 117 17.10 15.52 24.54
N LEU A 118 16.01 15.18 25.25
CA LEU A 118 15.04 14.18 24.79
C LEU A 118 13.91 14.74 23.90
N ALA A 119 14.03 15.98 23.42
CA ALA A 119 13.04 16.57 22.52
C ALA A 119 12.74 15.68 21.30
N PRO A 120 11.46 15.59 20.85
CA PRO A 120 11.06 14.73 19.74
C PRO A 120 11.95 14.87 18.50
N LEU A 121 12.31 13.74 17.87
CA LEU A 121 13.18 13.72 16.68
C LEU A 121 12.42 13.93 15.37
N VAL A 122 11.11 13.63 15.37
CA VAL A 122 10.20 13.68 14.23
C VAL A 122 8.81 14.11 14.69
N GLN A 123 7.97 14.55 13.76
CA GLN A 123 6.56 14.89 14.05
C GLN A 123 5.70 13.65 14.27
N ALA A 124 5.84 12.63 13.42
CA ALA A 124 5.13 11.36 13.53
C ALA A 124 6.06 10.28 14.10
N ALA A 125 5.84 9.92 15.36
CA ALA A 125 6.66 8.96 16.08
C ALA A 125 6.12 7.53 15.98
N ALA A 126 6.97 6.52 16.22
CA ALA A 126 6.58 5.11 16.21
C ALA A 126 5.43 4.84 17.17
N VAL A 127 5.41 5.49 18.34
CA VAL A 127 4.35 5.33 19.34
C VAL A 127 2.96 5.69 18.80
N ASP A 128 2.88 6.59 17.81
CA ASP A 128 1.63 6.96 17.14
C ASP A 128 1.38 6.05 15.92
N ILE A 129 2.43 5.79 15.13
CA ILE A 129 2.37 5.01 13.88
C ILE A 129 1.96 3.55 14.12
N TYR A 130 2.45 2.92 15.19
CA TYR A 130 2.24 1.49 15.44
C TYR A 130 0.93 1.17 16.14
N GLN A 131 0.15 2.17 16.57
CA GLN A 131 -1.08 1.92 17.34
C GLN A 131 -2.07 1.06 16.55
N ALA A 132 -2.41 1.47 15.33
CA ALA A 132 -3.32 0.71 14.48
C ALA A 132 -2.81 -0.70 14.19
N ALA A 133 -1.51 -0.86 13.96
CA ALA A 133 -0.89 -2.17 13.75
C ALA A 133 -1.02 -3.06 15.00
N ALA A 134 -0.62 -2.54 16.16
CA ALA A 134 -0.66 -3.27 17.43
C ALA A 134 -2.10 -3.64 17.85
N GLU A 135 -3.09 -2.78 17.58
CA GLU A 135 -4.49 -3.08 17.84
C GLU A 135 -5.01 -4.23 16.95
N ARG A 136 -4.67 -4.21 15.65
CA ARG A 136 -5.05 -5.26 14.68
C ARG A 136 -4.36 -6.60 14.93
N LEU A 137 -3.19 -6.58 15.59
CA LEU A 137 -2.50 -7.76 16.12
C LEU A 137 -3.04 -8.20 17.50
N HIS A 138 -4.03 -7.49 18.05
CA HIS A 138 -4.60 -7.71 19.37
C HIS A 138 -3.57 -7.66 20.51
N LEU A 139 -2.58 -6.78 20.37
CA LEU A 139 -1.58 -6.49 21.40
C LEU A 139 -2.02 -5.34 22.31
N MET A 140 -2.89 -4.46 21.81
CA MET A 140 -3.47 -3.36 22.57
C MET A 140 -4.91 -3.07 22.13
N ARG A 141 -5.60 -2.18 22.85
CA ARG A 141 -6.92 -1.64 22.53
C ARG A 141 -6.89 -0.13 22.66
N LEU A 142 -7.53 0.55 21.72
CA LEU A 142 -7.76 2.00 21.79
C LEU A 142 -9.02 2.29 22.64
N THR A 143 -8.92 2.09 23.96
CA THR A 143 -9.98 2.40 24.92
C THR A 143 -9.57 3.56 25.82
N GLY A 144 -10.34 4.65 25.83
CA GLY A 144 -9.97 5.87 26.54
C GLY A 144 -9.06 6.77 25.71
N ASN A 145 -8.38 7.73 26.35
CA ASN A 145 -7.45 8.62 25.65
C ASN A 145 -6.04 8.02 25.52
N VAL A 146 -5.69 7.07 26.39
CA VAL A 146 -4.43 6.32 26.36
C VAL A 146 -4.69 4.86 26.02
N PRO A 147 -3.95 4.26 25.06
CA PRO A 147 -4.10 2.85 24.72
C PRO A 147 -3.87 1.92 25.92
N GLN A 148 -4.49 0.74 25.91
CA GLN A 148 -4.29 -0.29 26.93
C GLN A 148 -3.75 -1.58 26.31
N ILE A 149 -2.78 -2.23 26.96
CA ILE A 149 -2.28 -3.53 26.47
C ILE A 149 -3.32 -4.64 26.65
N VAL A 150 -3.30 -5.61 25.74
CA VAL A 150 -4.03 -6.87 25.88
C VAL A 150 -3.14 -7.87 26.61
N THR A 151 -3.47 -8.16 27.86
CA THR A 151 -2.62 -8.92 28.78
C THR A 151 -2.15 -10.26 28.19
N GLU A 152 -3.04 -11.00 27.52
CA GLU A 152 -2.76 -12.36 27.06
C GLU A 152 -1.63 -12.43 26.03
N ARG A 153 -1.50 -11.41 25.16
CA ARG A 153 -0.50 -11.39 24.09
C ARG A 153 0.66 -10.42 24.34
N ALA A 154 0.38 -9.27 24.95
CA ALA A 154 1.37 -8.21 25.11
C ALA A 154 2.17 -8.30 26.42
N LEU A 155 1.61 -8.83 27.51
CA LEU A 155 2.32 -8.87 28.80
C LEU A 155 3.64 -9.67 28.73
N PRO A 156 3.73 -10.83 28.03
CA PRO A 156 5.00 -11.53 27.88
C PRO A 156 6.08 -10.66 27.24
N ILE A 157 5.74 -9.98 26.14
CA ILE A 157 6.66 -9.08 25.40
C ILE A 157 7.13 -7.95 26.33
N VAL A 158 6.18 -7.29 26.98
CA VAL A 158 6.45 -6.17 27.89
C VAL A 158 7.35 -6.60 29.05
N THR A 159 7.08 -7.75 29.66
CA THR A 159 7.86 -8.28 30.79
C THR A 159 9.29 -8.59 30.36
N ALA A 160 9.47 -9.17 29.19
CA ALA A 160 10.79 -9.48 28.64
C ALA A 160 11.59 -8.20 28.34
N VAL A 161 10.95 -7.18 27.73
CA VAL A 161 11.56 -5.87 27.49
C VAL A 161 11.93 -5.20 28.81
N ARG A 162 10.99 -5.13 29.76
CA ARG A 162 11.19 -4.50 31.07
C ARG A 162 12.36 -5.13 31.82
N SER A 163 12.42 -6.46 31.90
CA SER A 163 13.51 -7.18 32.58
C SER A 163 14.90 -6.85 32.00
N ARG A 164 14.99 -6.55 30.70
CA ARG A 164 16.25 -6.12 30.07
C ARG A 164 16.55 -4.66 30.38
N LEU A 165 15.55 -3.78 30.27
CA LEU A 165 15.71 -2.36 30.54
C LEU A 165 16.02 -2.06 32.01
N GLU A 166 15.49 -2.84 32.96
CA GLU A 166 15.82 -2.72 34.39
C GLU A 166 17.29 -2.96 34.72
N ARG A 167 18.07 -3.54 33.79
CA ARG A 167 19.54 -3.73 33.93
C ARG A 167 20.37 -2.54 33.43
N THR A 168 19.72 -1.46 33.02
CA THR A 168 20.35 -0.23 32.52
C THR A 168 20.19 0.93 33.51
N CYS A 169 20.70 2.11 33.17
CA CYS A 169 20.34 3.38 33.80
C CYS A 169 18.87 3.83 33.55
N LEU A 170 17.92 2.89 33.51
CA LEU A 170 16.49 3.17 33.31
C LEU A 170 15.93 4.22 34.29
N PRO A 171 16.30 4.24 35.60
CA PRO A 171 15.81 5.28 36.51
C PRO A 171 16.21 6.71 36.08
N GLU A 172 17.42 6.89 35.55
CA GLU A 172 17.87 8.19 35.02
C GLU A 172 17.04 8.60 33.81
N LEU A 173 16.80 7.65 32.89
CA LEU A 173 15.93 7.88 31.74
C LEU A 173 14.51 8.25 32.15
N LEU A 174 13.90 7.50 33.06
CA LEU A 174 12.53 7.76 33.53
C LEU A 174 12.43 9.14 34.20
N ALA A 175 13.44 9.53 34.99
CA ALA A 175 13.52 10.86 35.58
C ALA A 175 13.62 11.97 34.51
N ALA A 176 14.40 11.76 33.45
CA ALA A 176 14.46 12.71 32.33
C ALA A 176 13.12 12.79 31.57
N LEU A 177 12.40 11.67 31.44
CA LEU A 177 11.05 11.64 30.86
C LEU A 177 9.99 12.30 31.76
N ASP A 178 10.24 12.46 33.06
CA ASP A 178 9.40 13.27 33.95
C ASP A 178 9.66 14.77 33.85
N GLY A 179 10.83 15.16 33.33
CA GLY A 179 11.19 16.55 33.07
C GLY A 179 10.41 17.17 31.90
N ASP A 180 10.84 18.35 31.46
CA ASP A 180 10.35 18.98 30.24
C ASP A 180 11.07 18.43 28.99
N ALA A 181 10.88 19.08 27.84
CA ALA A 181 11.53 18.67 26.58
C ALA A 181 13.04 18.99 26.55
N ASP A 182 13.50 19.88 27.44
CA ASP A 182 14.89 20.31 27.55
C ASP A 182 15.68 19.46 28.57
N ALA A 183 15.01 18.54 29.26
CA ALA A 183 15.65 17.53 30.09
C ALA A 183 16.74 16.78 29.32
N THR A 184 17.95 16.80 29.88
CA THR A 184 19.10 16.07 29.37
C THR A 184 19.19 14.69 30.01
N VAL A 185 19.91 13.80 29.33
CA VAL A 185 20.24 12.48 29.85
C VAL A 185 21.70 12.18 29.50
N SER A 186 22.41 11.48 30.38
CA SER A 186 23.81 11.19 30.12
C SER A 186 23.97 10.32 28.87
N ARG A 187 25.05 10.59 28.11
CA ARG A 187 25.39 9.78 26.92
C ARG A 187 25.63 8.32 27.30
N GLU A 188 26.12 8.07 28.51
CA GLU A 188 26.34 6.73 29.03
C GLU A 188 25.02 5.99 29.29
N ALA A 189 24.02 6.64 29.90
CA ALA A 189 22.70 6.05 30.08
C ALA A 189 22.04 5.73 28.73
N LEU A 190 22.14 6.63 27.75
CA LEU A 190 21.66 6.36 26.39
C LEU A 190 22.40 5.19 25.73
N ARG A 191 23.73 5.11 25.84
CA ARG A 191 24.51 3.99 25.29
C ARG A 191 24.06 2.66 25.90
N GLN A 192 23.91 2.59 27.22
CA GLN A 192 23.41 1.39 27.91
C GLN A 192 21.99 1.00 27.47
N LEU A 193 21.10 1.99 27.27
CA LEU A 193 19.77 1.77 26.70
C LEU A 193 19.85 1.15 25.30
N GLY A 194 20.71 1.68 24.42
CA GLY A 194 20.92 1.16 23.08
C GLY A 194 21.47 -0.28 23.05
N GLU A 195 22.35 -0.62 24.01
CA GLU A 195 22.90 -1.96 24.17
C GLU A 195 21.88 -2.97 24.73
N ALA A 196 21.00 -2.54 25.63
CA ALA A 196 19.95 -3.39 26.19
C ALA A 196 18.74 -3.54 25.25
N PHE A 197 18.49 -2.54 24.39
CA PHE A 197 17.40 -2.55 23.42
C PHE A 197 17.91 -2.26 21.99
N PRO A 198 18.71 -3.17 21.40
CA PRO A 198 19.30 -2.97 20.08
C PRO A 198 18.27 -3.13 18.95
N MET A 199 17.87 -2.06 18.29
CA MET A 199 16.83 -2.12 17.24
C MET A 199 17.19 -3.03 16.06
N ARG A 200 18.48 -3.17 15.74
CA ARG A 200 18.97 -4.07 14.68
C ARG A 200 18.84 -5.56 14.98
N HIS A 201 18.72 -5.95 16.25
CA HIS A 201 18.75 -7.35 16.66
C HIS A 201 17.69 -7.62 17.72
N ILE A 202 16.72 -8.48 17.40
CA ILE A 202 15.68 -8.90 18.34
C ILE A 202 16.19 -10.14 19.09
N PRO A 203 16.32 -10.09 20.44
CA PRO A 203 16.63 -11.26 21.27
C PRO A 203 15.66 -12.42 21.02
N GLU A 204 16.13 -13.67 21.09
CA GLU A 204 15.32 -14.83 20.65
C GLU A 204 14.04 -15.02 21.49
N ASP A 205 14.07 -14.71 22.79
CA ASP A 205 12.90 -14.74 23.65
C ASP A 205 11.82 -13.74 23.20
N GLU A 206 12.21 -12.49 22.90
CA GLU A 206 11.32 -11.47 22.32
C GLU A 206 10.85 -11.84 20.93
N ARG A 207 11.75 -12.38 20.09
CA ARG A 207 11.47 -12.76 18.71
C ARG A 207 10.42 -13.85 18.65
N HIS A 208 10.51 -14.86 19.51
CA HIS A 208 9.50 -15.89 19.65
C HIS A 208 8.13 -15.31 20.05
N MET A 209 8.09 -14.36 20.99
CA MET A 209 6.84 -13.70 21.39
C MET A 209 6.24 -12.86 20.26
N LEU A 210 7.06 -12.14 19.49
CA LEU A 210 6.60 -11.38 18.32
C LEU A 210 6.12 -12.29 17.18
N ARG A 211 6.78 -13.44 16.95
CA ARG A 211 6.28 -14.47 16.03
C ARG A 211 4.88 -14.94 16.45
N ASN A 212 4.67 -15.23 17.74
CA ASN A 212 3.37 -15.67 18.25
C ASN A 212 2.31 -14.56 18.23
N ALA A 213 2.70 -13.28 18.33
CA ALA A 213 1.79 -12.16 18.15
C ALA A 213 1.32 -12.03 16.69
N LEU A 214 2.24 -12.22 15.74
CA LEU A 214 1.95 -12.10 14.31
C LEU A 214 1.21 -13.32 13.74
N LEU A 215 1.66 -14.50 14.16
CA LEU A 215 1.25 -15.84 13.71
C LEU A 215 0.89 -16.71 14.92
N PRO A 216 -0.23 -16.42 15.61
CA PRO A 216 -0.65 -17.12 16.82
C PRO A 216 -1.00 -18.59 16.59
N GLU A 217 -0.82 -19.41 17.63
CA GLU A 217 -1.22 -20.83 17.61
C GLU A 217 -2.74 -21.02 17.54
N ALA A 218 -3.49 -20.08 18.11
CA ALA A 218 -4.96 -20.05 18.06
C ALA A 218 -5.40 -18.71 17.43
N PRO A 219 -5.41 -18.63 16.08
CA PRO A 219 -5.79 -17.41 15.39
C PRO A 219 -7.28 -17.12 15.51
N ARG A 220 -7.62 -15.83 15.62
CA ARG A 220 -9.01 -15.39 15.50
C ARG A 220 -9.42 -15.36 14.03
N THR A 221 -10.72 -15.45 13.76
CA THR A 221 -11.26 -15.40 12.38
C THR A 221 -10.77 -14.17 11.60
N SER A 222 -10.71 -13.01 12.26
CA SER A 222 -10.21 -11.76 11.65
C SER A 222 -8.73 -11.79 11.27
N GLU A 223 -7.94 -12.70 11.85
CA GLU A 223 -6.50 -12.81 11.61
C GLU A 223 -6.15 -13.81 10.51
N GLN A 224 -7.11 -14.67 10.14
CA GLN A 224 -6.87 -15.74 9.15
C GLN A 224 -6.40 -15.22 7.80
N PRO A 225 -6.96 -14.13 7.22
CA PRO A 225 -6.46 -13.61 5.93
C PRO A 225 -4.99 -13.18 6.01
N ARG A 226 -4.62 -12.49 7.08
CA ARG A 226 -3.24 -12.05 7.34
C ARG A 226 -2.30 -13.25 7.45
N ILE A 227 -2.68 -14.25 8.23
CA ILE A 227 -1.89 -15.46 8.45
C ILE A 227 -1.74 -16.26 7.16
N ALA A 228 -2.80 -16.40 6.37
CA ALA A 228 -2.75 -17.05 5.07
C ALA A 228 -1.86 -16.29 4.08
N THR A 229 -1.85 -14.95 4.12
CA THR A 229 -0.91 -14.13 3.34
C THR A 229 0.54 -14.40 3.73
N TYR A 230 0.84 -14.49 5.04
CA TYR A 230 2.18 -14.88 5.49
C TYR A 230 2.55 -16.31 5.08
N ALA A 231 1.60 -17.25 5.07
CA ALA A 231 1.84 -18.59 4.53
C ALA A 231 2.18 -18.56 3.04
N CYS A 232 1.51 -17.72 2.24
CA CYS A 232 1.87 -17.51 0.84
C CYS A 232 3.30 -16.98 0.68
N LEU A 233 3.73 -16.03 1.53
CA LEU A 233 5.10 -15.49 1.50
C LEU A 233 6.15 -16.54 1.86
N LEU A 234 5.92 -17.31 2.92
CA LEU A 234 6.82 -18.39 3.34
C LEU A 234 6.91 -19.47 2.26
N ARG A 235 5.78 -19.87 1.69
CA ARG A 235 5.72 -20.82 0.58
C ARG A 235 6.45 -20.31 -0.66
N LEU A 236 6.31 -19.02 -0.97
CA LEU A 236 7.03 -18.43 -2.10
C LEU A 236 8.55 -18.38 -1.85
N ALA A 237 8.97 -18.05 -0.62
CA ALA A 237 10.39 -18.10 -0.24
C ALA A 237 10.97 -19.52 -0.36
N GLU A 238 10.21 -20.54 0.02
CA GLU A 238 10.57 -21.96 -0.15
C GLU A 238 10.77 -22.33 -1.62
N LEU A 239 9.83 -21.93 -2.48
CA LEU A 239 9.87 -22.23 -3.92
C LEU A 239 11.02 -21.50 -4.62
N LEU A 240 11.28 -20.25 -4.24
CA LEU A 240 12.33 -19.43 -4.84
C LEU A 240 13.72 -19.69 -4.26
N LYS A 241 13.82 -20.26 -3.05
CA LYS A 241 15.07 -20.46 -2.30
C LYS A 241 15.87 -19.17 -2.11
N ARG A 242 15.13 -18.10 -1.79
CA ARG A 242 15.62 -16.76 -1.45
C ARG A 242 14.47 -15.91 -0.92
N VAL A 243 14.79 -14.73 -0.41
CA VAL A 243 13.78 -13.71 -0.08
C VAL A 243 12.95 -13.34 -1.33
N PRO A 244 11.62 -13.46 -1.29
CA PRO A 244 10.76 -13.03 -2.39
C PRO A 244 10.66 -11.51 -2.44
N THR A 245 10.37 -10.97 -3.62
CA THR A 245 10.04 -9.55 -3.80
C THR A 245 8.52 -9.30 -3.77
N ASN A 246 8.11 -8.04 -3.64
CA ASN A 246 6.71 -7.65 -3.76
C ASN A 246 6.12 -8.02 -5.12
N GLU A 247 6.86 -7.75 -6.20
CA GLU A 247 6.47 -8.03 -7.58
C GLU A 247 6.29 -9.54 -7.80
N GLU A 248 7.20 -10.37 -7.29
CA GLU A 248 7.09 -11.84 -7.40
C GLU A 248 5.90 -12.39 -6.65
N PHE A 249 5.57 -11.83 -5.48
CA PHE A 249 4.39 -12.23 -4.72
C PHE A 249 3.10 -11.95 -5.49
N LEU A 250 2.99 -10.75 -6.07
CA LEU A 250 1.81 -10.35 -6.84
C LEU A 250 1.73 -11.11 -8.17
N ALA A 251 2.86 -11.37 -8.82
CA ALA A 251 2.94 -12.21 -10.01
C ALA A 251 2.49 -13.65 -9.70
N ALA A 252 2.94 -14.23 -8.59
CA ALA A 252 2.49 -15.54 -8.13
C ALA A 252 0.97 -15.55 -7.90
N ALA A 253 0.39 -14.53 -7.27
CA ALA A 253 -1.07 -14.45 -7.09
C ALA A 253 -1.86 -14.39 -8.43
N CYS A 254 -1.26 -13.81 -9.46
CA CYS A 254 -1.82 -13.69 -10.80
C CYS A 254 -1.70 -14.95 -11.67
N ALA A 255 -0.68 -15.78 -11.41
CA ALA A 255 -0.31 -16.95 -12.20
C ALA A 255 -1.24 -18.16 -11.97
N ALA A 256 -1.38 -19.03 -12.99
CA ALA A 256 -2.24 -20.21 -12.92
C ALA A 256 -1.86 -21.18 -11.79
N GLU A 257 -0.57 -21.29 -11.48
CA GLU A 257 -0.02 -22.16 -10.43
C GLU A 257 -0.15 -21.56 -9.02
N ARG A 258 -0.43 -20.25 -8.93
CA ARG A 258 -0.52 -19.51 -7.67
C ARG A 258 0.74 -19.70 -6.81
N PHE A 259 0.56 -20.12 -5.55
CA PHE A 259 1.63 -20.47 -4.61
C PHE A 259 1.89 -21.99 -4.53
N ALA A 260 1.38 -22.78 -5.49
CA ALA A 260 1.49 -24.24 -5.52
C ALA A 260 1.07 -24.91 -4.20
N ALA A 261 -0.03 -24.42 -3.61
CA ALA A 261 -0.60 -24.90 -2.36
C ALA A 261 -2.13 -24.66 -2.36
N PRO A 262 -2.98 -25.68 -2.64
CA PRO A 262 -4.42 -25.51 -2.81
C PRO A 262 -5.15 -24.89 -1.61
N SER A 263 -4.67 -25.15 -0.38
CA SER A 263 -5.23 -24.53 0.84
C SER A 263 -5.09 -23.00 0.86
N LEU A 264 -4.23 -22.42 0.02
CA LEU A 264 -4.00 -20.98 -0.10
C LEU A 264 -4.73 -20.36 -1.30
N ASP A 265 -5.53 -21.13 -2.05
CA ASP A 265 -6.20 -20.64 -3.25
C ASP A 265 -7.15 -19.47 -2.93
N THR A 266 -7.91 -19.55 -1.84
CA THR A 266 -8.85 -18.49 -1.42
C THR A 266 -8.13 -17.17 -1.12
N ILE A 267 -6.99 -17.21 -0.42
CA ILE A 267 -6.25 -15.97 -0.14
C ILE A 267 -5.56 -15.44 -1.42
N SER A 268 -5.14 -16.33 -2.32
CA SER A 268 -4.61 -15.97 -3.63
C SER A 268 -5.68 -15.31 -4.52
N ASP A 269 -6.94 -15.73 -4.45
CA ASP A 269 -8.06 -15.06 -5.13
C ASP A 269 -8.23 -13.61 -4.63
N GLY A 270 -8.11 -13.38 -3.32
CA GLY A 270 -8.09 -12.03 -2.75
C GLY A 270 -6.97 -11.16 -3.34
N TRP A 271 -5.74 -11.69 -3.42
CA TRP A 271 -4.61 -10.96 -3.99
C TRP A 271 -4.72 -10.76 -5.51
N LEU A 272 -5.37 -11.67 -6.24
CA LEU A 272 -5.71 -11.42 -7.65
C LEU A 272 -6.70 -10.26 -7.78
N LEU A 273 -7.72 -10.18 -6.92
CA LEU A 273 -8.67 -9.04 -6.90
C LEU A 273 -7.96 -7.72 -6.58
N TYR A 274 -6.96 -7.74 -5.69
CA TYR A 274 -6.07 -6.61 -5.47
C TYR A 274 -5.36 -6.18 -6.76
N CYS A 275 -4.73 -7.12 -7.49
CA CYS A 275 -3.99 -6.83 -8.72
C CYS A 275 -4.91 -6.28 -9.83
N ILE A 276 -6.11 -6.86 -9.97
CA ILE A 276 -7.15 -6.41 -10.91
C ILE A 276 -7.51 -4.94 -10.67
N ARG A 277 -7.67 -4.52 -9.41
CA ARG A 277 -7.98 -3.11 -9.10
C ARG A 277 -6.76 -2.21 -9.24
N ASP A 278 -5.61 -2.68 -8.82
CA ASP A 278 -4.38 -1.90 -8.81
C ASP A 278 -3.88 -1.58 -10.22
N VAL A 279 -4.01 -2.51 -11.19
CA VAL A 279 -3.62 -2.23 -12.58
C VAL A 279 -4.50 -1.15 -13.23
N ILE A 280 -5.80 -1.12 -12.91
CA ILE A 280 -6.72 -0.07 -13.39
C ILE A 280 -6.35 1.27 -12.76
N ALA A 281 -6.13 1.30 -11.45
CA ALA A 281 -5.71 2.52 -10.75
C ALA A 281 -4.40 3.06 -11.32
N ALA A 282 -3.37 2.23 -11.41
CA ALA A 282 -2.04 2.63 -11.90
C ALA A 282 -2.06 3.11 -13.36
N ALA A 283 -2.80 2.43 -14.25
CA ALA A 283 -2.91 2.84 -15.64
C ALA A 283 -3.59 4.21 -15.79
N HIS A 284 -4.71 4.43 -15.09
CA HIS A 284 -5.39 5.73 -15.09
C HIS A 284 -4.53 6.83 -14.46
N GLU A 285 -3.84 6.54 -13.38
CA GLU A 285 -2.92 7.47 -12.74
C GLU A 285 -1.78 7.90 -13.66
N ARG A 286 -1.18 6.95 -14.38
CA ARG A 286 -0.12 7.26 -15.34
C ARG A 286 -0.65 8.11 -16.49
N VAL A 287 -1.84 7.84 -17.00
CA VAL A 287 -2.48 8.70 -18.01
C VAL A 287 -2.77 10.10 -17.46
N MET A 288 -3.22 10.22 -16.21
CA MET A 288 -3.44 11.54 -15.58
C MET A 288 -2.13 12.34 -15.45
N GLU A 289 -1.03 11.69 -15.07
CA GLU A 289 0.29 12.31 -15.04
C GLU A 289 0.66 12.87 -16.42
N LEU A 290 0.57 12.05 -17.47
CA LEU A 290 0.84 12.46 -18.85
C LEU A 290 -0.05 13.63 -19.30
N VAL A 291 -1.34 13.60 -18.96
CA VAL A 291 -2.27 14.70 -19.25
C VAL A 291 -1.81 15.99 -18.56
N THR A 292 -1.39 15.94 -17.30
CA THR A 292 -0.89 17.16 -16.61
C THR A 292 0.37 17.73 -17.27
N TYR A 293 1.26 16.88 -17.79
CA TYR A 293 2.42 17.31 -18.57
C TYR A 293 2.01 17.96 -19.90
N ALA A 294 1.14 17.31 -20.67
CA ALA A 294 0.64 17.85 -21.94
C ALA A 294 -0.08 19.19 -21.75
N LEU A 295 -0.90 19.32 -20.71
CA LEU A 295 -1.59 20.57 -20.36
C LEU A 295 -0.61 21.69 -19.98
N ARG A 296 0.43 21.38 -19.21
CA ARG A 296 1.50 22.34 -18.89
C ARG A 296 2.19 22.82 -20.16
N ASP A 297 2.49 21.93 -21.09
CA ASP A 297 3.23 22.26 -22.31
C ASP A 297 2.36 23.04 -23.32
N LEU A 298 1.06 22.76 -23.39
CA LEU A 298 0.10 23.58 -24.14
C LEU A 298 -0.04 24.98 -23.51
N LYS A 299 -0.15 25.07 -22.17
CA LYS A 299 -0.21 26.34 -21.44
C LYS A 299 1.04 27.19 -21.68
N ASN A 300 2.23 26.58 -21.62
CA ASN A 300 3.49 27.27 -21.86
C ASN A 300 3.60 27.85 -23.29
N ARG A 301 2.93 27.21 -24.26
CA ARG A 301 2.86 27.68 -25.65
C ARG A 301 1.64 28.57 -25.93
N ASN A 302 0.87 28.95 -24.91
CA ASN A 302 -0.38 29.71 -25.03
C ASN A 302 -1.39 29.07 -26.01
N LEU A 303 -1.42 27.73 -26.07
CA LEU A 303 -2.36 26.97 -26.88
C LEU A 303 -3.60 26.61 -26.06
N LEU A 304 -4.74 26.52 -26.76
CA LEU A 304 -5.99 26.04 -26.16
C LEU A 304 -5.87 24.57 -25.82
N ALA A 305 -6.23 24.21 -24.59
CA ALA A 305 -6.27 22.84 -24.10
C ALA A 305 -7.69 22.28 -24.19
N THR A 306 -8.04 21.74 -25.35
CA THR A 306 -9.22 20.87 -25.55
C THR A 306 -8.81 19.40 -25.44
N PRO A 307 -9.73 18.45 -25.16
CA PRO A 307 -9.42 17.02 -25.17
C PRO A 307 -8.67 16.58 -26.44
N ALA A 308 -9.14 17.02 -27.61
CA ALA A 308 -8.50 16.71 -28.89
C ALA A 308 -7.07 17.27 -29.00
N SER A 309 -6.82 18.50 -28.53
CA SER A 309 -5.48 19.09 -28.55
C SER A 309 -4.51 18.38 -27.59
N VAL A 310 -5.00 17.92 -26.44
CA VAL A 310 -4.21 17.17 -25.45
C VAL A 310 -3.89 15.78 -25.98
N LEU A 311 -4.87 15.09 -26.57
CA LEU A 311 -4.63 13.82 -27.24
C LEU A 311 -3.63 13.96 -28.39
N GLY A 312 -3.77 15.01 -29.22
CA GLY A 312 -2.82 15.30 -30.29
C GLY A 312 -1.41 15.62 -29.78
N GLU A 313 -1.28 16.27 -28.63
CA GLU A 313 0.00 16.49 -27.96
C GLU A 313 0.66 15.17 -27.55
N LEU A 314 -0.12 14.31 -26.91
CA LEU A 314 0.31 13.02 -26.38
C LEU A 314 0.65 12.01 -27.48
N LEU A 315 -0.08 12.06 -28.60
CA LEU A 315 0.12 11.20 -29.76
C LEU A 315 1.12 11.77 -30.78
N ARG A 316 1.84 12.87 -30.47
CA ARG A 316 2.84 13.44 -31.38
C ARG A 316 3.89 12.41 -31.81
N SER A 317 4.25 11.49 -30.91
CA SER A 317 5.17 10.39 -31.17
C SER A 317 4.44 9.05 -31.06
N THR A 318 3.65 8.71 -32.09
CA THR A 318 2.97 7.41 -32.16
C THR A 318 3.91 6.20 -32.02
N PRO A 319 5.18 6.21 -32.50
CA PRO A 319 6.09 5.08 -32.26
C PRO A 319 6.37 4.84 -30.77
N ASP A 320 6.40 5.90 -29.95
CA ASP A 320 6.64 5.79 -28.50
C ASP A 320 5.43 5.17 -27.79
N VAL A 321 4.23 5.45 -28.29
CA VAL A 321 2.99 4.85 -27.79
C VAL A 321 2.93 3.35 -28.13
N VAL A 322 3.34 2.96 -29.35
CA VAL A 322 3.44 1.55 -29.77
C VAL A 322 4.41 0.77 -28.90
N ARG A 323 5.54 1.36 -28.50
CA ARG A 323 6.53 0.69 -27.65
C ARG A 323 5.94 0.16 -26.34
N GLY A 324 4.89 0.80 -25.80
CA GLY A 324 4.16 0.27 -24.65
C GLY A 324 3.52 -1.10 -24.95
N LEU A 325 2.87 -1.24 -26.10
CA LEU A 325 2.28 -2.51 -26.55
C LEU A 325 3.35 -3.55 -26.90
N THR A 326 4.44 -3.13 -27.55
CA THR A 326 5.57 -4.02 -27.88
C THR A 326 6.21 -4.60 -26.63
N ALA A 327 6.40 -3.79 -25.58
CA ALA A 327 7.02 -4.21 -24.33
C ALA A 327 6.23 -5.30 -23.60
N VAL A 328 4.91 -5.41 -23.84
CA VAL A 328 4.06 -6.49 -23.32
C VAL A 328 3.70 -7.56 -24.36
N GLY A 329 4.34 -7.53 -25.54
CA GLY A 329 4.14 -8.53 -26.59
C GLY A 329 2.84 -8.39 -27.40
N LEU A 330 2.16 -7.24 -27.34
CA LEU A 330 0.89 -6.99 -28.05
C LEU A 330 1.05 -6.28 -29.40
N ALA A 331 2.25 -5.80 -29.73
CA ALA A 331 2.56 -5.19 -31.02
C ALA A 331 3.96 -5.57 -31.51
N ARG A 332 4.18 -5.51 -32.83
CA ARG A 332 5.50 -5.68 -33.43
C ARG A 332 6.25 -4.34 -33.45
N ASP A 333 7.58 -4.41 -33.53
CA ASP A 333 8.40 -3.21 -33.73
C ASP A 333 7.98 -2.47 -35.01
N GLY A 334 7.72 -1.17 -34.89
CA GLY A 334 7.34 -0.31 -36.01
C GLY A 334 5.90 -0.48 -36.51
N GLU A 335 5.06 -1.25 -35.82
CA GLU A 335 3.64 -1.35 -36.14
C GLU A 335 2.92 -0.01 -35.97
N SER A 336 1.94 0.30 -36.82
CA SER A 336 1.17 1.57 -36.74
C SER A 336 -0.08 1.42 -35.88
N LEU A 337 -0.32 2.41 -35.01
CA LEU A 337 -1.55 2.52 -34.22
C LEU A 337 -2.77 2.90 -35.04
N ASP A 338 -2.58 3.58 -36.18
CA ASP A 338 -3.68 4.16 -36.96
C ASP A 338 -4.63 3.09 -37.52
N LEU A 339 -4.12 1.88 -37.74
CA LEU A 339 -4.85 0.75 -38.29
C LEU A 339 -5.31 -0.26 -37.23
N MET A 340 -4.88 -0.09 -35.97
CA MET A 340 -5.20 -1.05 -34.91
C MET A 340 -6.60 -0.78 -34.36
N THR A 341 -7.45 -1.80 -34.37
CA THR A 341 -8.80 -1.73 -33.78
C THR A 341 -8.84 -2.41 -32.42
N MET A 342 -9.89 -2.13 -31.65
CA MET A 342 -10.10 -2.77 -30.35
C MET A 342 -10.37 -4.28 -30.48
N ARG A 343 -10.96 -4.76 -31.58
CA ARG A 343 -11.12 -6.21 -31.82
C ARG A 343 -9.78 -6.89 -32.07
N GLU A 344 -8.89 -6.28 -32.85
CA GLU A 344 -7.54 -6.80 -33.07
C GLU A 344 -6.74 -6.82 -31.76
N LEU A 345 -6.77 -5.72 -30.99
CA LEU A 345 -6.10 -5.68 -29.69
C LEU A 345 -6.64 -6.75 -28.73
N ALA A 346 -7.97 -6.89 -28.63
CA ALA A 346 -8.59 -7.90 -27.78
C ALA A 346 -8.29 -9.33 -28.22
N LYS A 347 -8.18 -9.57 -29.52
CA LYS A 347 -7.73 -10.86 -30.05
C LYS A 347 -6.31 -11.19 -29.58
N ARG A 348 -5.37 -10.24 -29.67
CA ARG A 348 -3.99 -10.43 -29.19
C ARG A 348 -3.91 -10.64 -27.68
N VAL A 349 -4.69 -9.87 -26.92
CA VAL A 349 -4.85 -10.10 -25.47
C VAL A 349 -5.41 -11.50 -25.22
N GLY A 350 -6.42 -11.94 -25.98
CA GLY A 350 -6.99 -13.28 -25.89
C GLY A 350 -5.99 -14.39 -26.21
N GLU A 351 -5.12 -14.19 -27.21
CA GLU A 351 -4.05 -15.13 -27.57
C GLU A 351 -3.02 -15.27 -26.44
N LEU A 352 -2.60 -14.16 -25.82
CA LEU A 352 -1.66 -14.18 -24.69
C LEU A 352 -2.27 -14.68 -23.38
N THR A 353 -3.60 -14.55 -23.20
CA THR A 353 -4.32 -14.99 -22.00
C THR A 353 -5.01 -16.36 -22.17
N GLY A 354 -4.87 -16.99 -23.34
CA GLY A 354 -5.53 -18.27 -23.65
C GLY A 354 -4.77 -19.51 -23.18
N MET A 355 -3.47 -19.41 -22.91
CA MET A 355 -2.62 -20.55 -22.55
C MET A 355 -2.98 -21.11 -21.18
N ASP A 356 -3.34 -22.39 -21.10
CA ASP A 356 -3.72 -23.09 -19.87
C ASP A 356 -4.68 -22.29 -18.97
N ARG A 357 -5.65 -21.62 -19.59
CA ARG A 357 -6.63 -20.81 -18.85
C ARG A 357 -7.47 -21.69 -17.93
N ARG A 358 -7.42 -21.39 -16.63
CA ARG A 358 -8.16 -22.05 -15.56
C ARG A 358 -9.09 -21.05 -14.90
N SER A 359 -10.34 -21.47 -14.66
CA SER A 359 -11.32 -20.69 -13.91
C SER A 359 -11.55 -21.33 -12.55
N ALA A 360 -11.50 -20.52 -11.50
CA ALA A 360 -11.83 -20.94 -10.14
C ALA A 360 -12.55 -19.78 -9.44
N ASN A 361 -13.68 -20.06 -8.78
CA ASN A 361 -14.51 -19.05 -8.13
C ASN A 361 -14.89 -17.87 -9.05
N GLY A 362 -15.04 -18.14 -10.36
CA GLY A 362 -15.32 -17.13 -11.38
C GLY A 362 -14.14 -16.22 -11.75
N LEU A 363 -12.95 -16.47 -11.20
CA LEU A 363 -11.71 -15.78 -11.55
C LEU A 363 -10.86 -16.63 -12.48
N ASN A 364 -10.43 -16.03 -13.59
CA ASN A 364 -9.60 -16.67 -14.58
C ASN A 364 -8.11 -16.39 -14.32
N ARG A 365 -7.30 -17.45 -14.43
CA ARG A 365 -5.84 -17.39 -14.49
C ARG A 365 -5.33 -18.18 -15.67
N TRP A 366 -4.15 -17.83 -16.15
CA TRP A 366 -3.54 -18.45 -17.33
C TRP A 366 -2.02 -18.50 -17.14
N ALA A 367 -1.37 -19.33 -17.95
CA ALA A 367 0.09 -19.39 -18.05
C ALA A 367 0.60 -18.35 -19.07
N GLY A 368 1.92 -18.16 -19.15
CA GLY A 368 2.53 -17.36 -20.23
C GLY A 368 2.94 -15.93 -19.88
N GLY A 369 3.02 -15.57 -18.59
CA GLY A 369 3.70 -14.36 -18.10
C GLY A 369 3.04 -13.00 -18.41
N PHE A 370 2.07 -12.95 -19.32
CA PHE A 370 1.29 -11.74 -19.58
C PHE A 370 0.16 -11.59 -18.55
N HIS A 371 0.38 -10.81 -17.50
CA HIS A 371 -0.60 -10.51 -16.45
C HIS A 371 -0.42 -9.08 -15.92
N GLU A 372 -1.13 -8.74 -14.85
CA GLU A 372 -1.20 -7.39 -14.27
C GLU A 372 0.19 -6.85 -13.93
N GLU A 373 1.07 -7.64 -13.29
CA GLU A 373 2.44 -7.19 -13.01
C GLU A 373 3.25 -6.87 -14.27
N ALA A 374 3.08 -7.63 -15.37
CA ALA A 374 3.79 -7.32 -16.61
C ALA A 374 3.37 -5.96 -17.18
N VAL A 375 2.08 -5.62 -17.07
CA VAL A 375 1.58 -4.29 -17.43
C VAL A 375 2.10 -3.22 -16.46
N GLN A 376 2.10 -3.50 -15.16
CA GLN A 376 2.61 -2.57 -14.13
C GLN A 376 4.09 -2.24 -14.33
N ASP A 377 4.93 -3.22 -14.63
CA ASP A 377 6.36 -3.01 -14.84
C ASP A 377 6.61 -2.09 -16.03
N VAL A 378 5.87 -2.27 -17.12
CA VAL A 378 5.95 -1.38 -18.27
C VAL A 378 5.38 0.02 -17.93
N LEU A 379 4.29 0.12 -17.17
CA LEU A 379 3.75 1.40 -16.70
C LEU A 379 4.72 2.18 -15.81
N LYS A 380 5.61 1.52 -15.05
CA LYS A 380 6.61 2.19 -14.19
C LYS A 380 7.63 2.98 -15.02
N THR A 381 8.03 2.45 -16.18
CA THR A 381 9.12 2.99 -16.99
C THR A 381 8.65 3.66 -18.29
N SER A 382 7.40 3.45 -18.68
CA SER A 382 6.85 4.00 -19.92
C SER A 382 6.42 5.45 -19.77
N ASP A 383 6.81 6.25 -20.75
CA ASP A 383 6.28 7.59 -20.97
C ASP A 383 4.89 7.50 -21.65
N VAL A 384 4.71 8.08 -22.83
CA VAL A 384 3.43 8.03 -23.57
C VAL A 384 2.93 6.62 -23.95
N GLY A 385 3.79 5.59 -23.85
CA GLY A 385 3.42 4.17 -23.98
C GLY A 385 2.28 3.73 -23.05
N ALA A 386 2.13 4.38 -21.89
CA ALA A 386 1.05 4.10 -20.95
C ALA A 386 -0.37 4.35 -21.53
N LEU A 387 -0.49 5.22 -22.54
CA LEU A 387 -1.76 5.49 -23.20
C LEU A 387 -2.35 4.24 -23.84
N ALA A 388 -1.53 3.46 -24.54
CA ALA A 388 -1.97 2.23 -25.17
C ALA A 388 -2.15 1.07 -24.17
N LEU A 389 -1.47 1.13 -23.02
CA LEU A 389 -1.64 0.14 -21.95
C LEU A 389 -2.94 0.31 -21.17
N LEU A 390 -3.56 1.49 -21.18
CA LEU A 390 -4.83 1.70 -20.47
C LEU A 390 -5.99 0.86 -21.06
N PRO A 391 -6.25 0.84 -22.38
CA PRO A 391 -7.19 -0.11 -22.98
C PRO A 391 -6.79 -1.58 -22.75
N VAL A 392 -5.49 -1.89 -22.74
CA VAL A 392 -4.98 -3.25 -22.45
C VAL A 392 -5.35 -3.69 -21.03
N ALA A 393 -5.15 -2.84 -20.03
CA ALA A 393 -5.51 -3.13 -18.64
C ALA A 393 -7.01 -3.41 -18.50
N TRP A 394 -7.86 -2.66 -19.20
CA TRP A 394 -9.31 -2.88 -19.22
C TRP A 394 -9.69 -4.23 -19.85
N LEU A 395 -9.11 -4.57 -21.00
CA LEU A 395 -9.33 -5.86 -21.65
C LEU A 395 -8.80 -7.03 -20.82
N LEU A 396 -7.63 -6.87 -20.18
CA LEU A 396 -7.02 -7.86 -19.30
C LEU A 396 -7.94 -8.17 -18.11
N VAL A 397 -8.42 -7.13 -17.43
CA VAL A 397 -9.36 -7.27 -16.32
C VAL A 397 -10.67 -7.90 -16.78
N ALA A 398 -11.16 -7.57 -17.98
CA ALA A 398 -12.34 -8.21 -18.53
C ALA A 398 -12.15 -9.73 -18.70
N GLN A 399 -10.97 -10.19 -19.13
CA GLN A 399 -10.66 -11.63 -19.18
C GLN A 399 -10.62 -12.27 -17.79
N ARG A 400 -10.13 -11.56 -16.76
CA ARG A 400 -10.05 -12.08 -15.39
C ARG A 400 -11.40 -12.42 -14.79
N VAL A 401 -12.37 -11.53 -14.95
CA VAL A 401 -13.68 -11.62 -14.26
C VAL A 401 -14.79 -12.21 -15.13
N ASP A 402 -14.45 -12.71 -16.31
CA ASP A 402 -15.36 -13.42 -17.20
C ASP A 402 -15.80 -14.76 -16.56
N GLY A 403 -16.91 -14.70 -15.81
CA GLY A 403 -17.44 -15.80 -15.00
C GLY A 403 -17.61 -15.48 -13.51
N LEU A 404 -17.19 -14.30 -13.04
CA LEU A 404 -17.37 -13.88 -11.65
C LEU A 404 -18.81 -13.42 -11.41
N ASP A 405 -19.44 -13.97 -10.37
CA ASP A 405 -20.78 -13.55 -9.95
C ASP A 405 -20.76 -12.10 -9.49
N GLU A 406 -21.60 -11.27 -10.12
CA GLU A 406 -21.71 -9.84 -9.89
C GLU A 406 -22.01 -9.50 -8.41
N ALA A 407 -22.76 -10.33 -7.67
CA ALA A 407 -23.07 -10.11 -6.26
C ALA A 407 -21.86 -10.28 -5.34
N ILE A 408 -21.00 -11.27 -5.63
CA ILE A 408 -19.72 -11.50 -4.92
C ILE A 408 -18.73 -10.40 -5.30
N ALA A 409 -18.69 -10.04 -6.58
CA ALA A 409 -17.88 -8.97 -7.09
C ALA A 409 -18.25 -7.61 -6.49
N TYR A 410 -19.54 -7.35 -6.21
CA TYR A 410 -19.98 -6.10 -5.62
C TYR A 410 -19.45 -5.89 -4.20
N GLN A 411 -19.31 -6.95 -3.42
CA GLN A 411 -18.80 -6.85 -2.05
C GLN A 411 -17.29 -6.56 -1.99
N VAL A 412 -16.52 -7.07 -2.95
CA VAL A 412 -15.04 -7.00 -2.93
C VAL A 412 -14.50 -5.93 -3.87
N LEU A 413 -15.17 -5.68 -5.00
CA LEU A 413 -14.75 -4.73 -6.01
C LEU A 413 -15.56 -3.43 -5.97
N ALA A 414 -16.82 -3.40 -5.50
CA ALA A 414 -17.74 -2.27 -5.78
C ALA A 414 -17.97 -1.21 -4.68
N ARG A 415 -17.15 -1.14 -3.61
CA ARG A 415 -17.35 -0.08 -2.60
C ARG A 415 -17.18 1.32 -3.24
N ASP A 416 -18.30 2.03 -3.36
CA ASP A 416 -18.56 3.36 -3.95
C ASP A 416 -18.40 3.55 -5.48
N GLU A 417 -18.85 2.60 -6.29
CA GLU A 417 -18.83 2.73 -7.77
C GLU A 417 -19.80 3.78 -8.35
N ALA A 418 -20.67 4.39 -7.55
CA ALA A 418 -21.60 5.43 -8.05
C ALA A 418 -20.89 6.67 -8.63
N MET A 419 -19.63 6.91 -8.21
CA MET A 419 -18.79 8.04 -8.60
C MET A 419 -17.38 7.63 -9.10
N ARG A 420 -17.13 6.32 -9.25
CA ARG A 420 -15.79 5.76 -9.54
C ARG A 420 -15.83 4.82 -10.75
N ILE A 421 -14.66 4.57 -11.35
CA ILE A 421 -14.52 3.61 -12.44
C ILE A 421 -14.71 2.19 -11.89
N GLY A 422 -15.95 1.69 -11.98
CA GLY A 422 -16.33 0.36 -11.53
C GLY A 422 -16.00 -0.73 -12.56
N ILE A 423 -15.66 -1.94 -12.11
CA ILE A 423 -15.32 -3.03 -13.05
C ILE A 423 -16.57 -3.42 -13.84
N PHE A 424 -17.68 -3.75 -13.17
CA PHE A 424 -18.86 -4.32 -13.82
C PHE A 424 -19.78 -3.27 -14.47
N GLN A 425 -19.80 -2.05 -13.95
CA GLN A 425 -20.67 -0.97 -14.43
C GLN A 425 -19.98 -0.09 -15.47
N THR A 426 -18.64 -0.08 -15.49
CA THR A 426 -17.88 0.76 -16.40
C THR A 426 -16.93 -0.04 -17.29
N VAL A 427 -15.99 -0.81 -16.72
CA VAL A 427 -14.94 -1.48 -17.51
C VAL A 427 -15.53 -2.53 -18.45
N ILE A 428 -16.33 -3.48 -17.92
CA ILE A 428 -16.91 -4.58 -18.71
C ILE A 428 -17.85 -4.06 -19.82
N PRO A 429 -18.84 -3.18 -19.55
CA PRO A 429 -19.74 -2.71 -20.60
C PRO A 429 -19.02 -1.91 -21.68
N THR A 430 -17.98 -1.16 -21.30
CA THR A 430 -17.16 -0.40 -22.25
C THR A 430 -16.34 -1.33 -23.13
N CYS A 431 -15.70 -2.37 -22.57
CA CYS A 431 -14.99 -3.37 -23.36
C CYS A 431 -15.94 -4.07 -24.35
N GLN A 432 -17.12 -4.50 -23.88
CA GLN A 432 -18.13 -5.12 -24.75
C GLN A 432 -18.59 -4.18 -25.88
N ARG A 433 -18.75 -2.89 -25.60
CA ARG A 433 -19.09 -1.87 -26.60
C ARG A 433 -17.97 -1.72 -27.63
N TRP A 434 -16.71 -1.59 -27.21
CA TRP A 434 -15.57 -1.50 -28.11
C TRP A 434 -15.48 -2.68 -29.08
N LEU A 435 -15.74 -3.91 -28.62
CA LEU A 435 -15.72 -5.11 -29.47
C LEU A 435 -16.88 -5.16 -30.48
N ARG A 436 -18.04 -4.64 -30.07
CA ARG A 436 -19.24 -4.56 -30.91
C ARG A 436 -19.09 -3.51 -32.01
N GLU A 437 -18.58 -2.34 -31.65
CA GLU A 437 -18.42 -1.19 -32.55
C GLU A 437 -17.12 -1.25 -33.36
N ASP A 438 -16.16 -2.10 -32.95
CA ASP A 438 -14.82 -2.22 -33.52
C ASP A 438 -14.09 -0.87 -33.61
N GLN A 439 -14.20 -0.08 -32.54
CA GLN A 439 -13.61 1.25 -32.39
C GLN A 439 -12.08 1.18 -32.63
N THR A 440 -11.50 2.23 -33.22
CA THR A 440 -10.04 2.31 -33.37
C THR A 440 -9.36 2.45 -32.00
N LEU A 441 -8.14 1.93 -31.87
CA LEU A 441 -7.40 2.04 -30.62
C LEU A 441 -7.17 3.50 -30.22
N ILE A 442 -6.86 4.38 -31.17
CA ILE A 442 -6.68 5.82 -30.91
C ILE A 442 -7.96 6.45 -30.33
N ALA A 443 -9.12 6.10 -30.88
CA ALA A 443 -10.39 6.59 -30.35
C ALA A 443 -10.66 6.05 -28.94
N ALA A 444 -10.33 4.79 -28.66
CA ALA A 444 -10.48 4.22 -27.31
C ALA A 444 -9.53 4.88 -26.30
N ILE A 445 -8.28 5.18 -26.71
CA ILE A 445 -7.32 5.94 -25.89
C ILE A 445 -7.88 7.33 -25.56
N GLY A 446 -8.42 8.04 -26.55
CA GLY A 446 -9.04 9.35 -26.36
C GLY A 446 -10.19 9.30 -25.36
N GLU A 447 -11.10 8.34 -25.52
CA GLU A 447 -12.22 8.13 -24.61
C GLU A 447 -11.76 7.87 -23.16
N LEU A 448 -10.76 7.01 -22.97
CA LEU A 448 -10.25 6.67 -21.63
C LEU A 448 -9.47 7.82 -21.00
N MET A 449 -8.73 8.60 -21.79
CA MET A 449 -8.08 9.82 -21.34
C MET A 449 -9.11 10.82 -20.80
N GLU A 450 -10.17 11.08 -21.57
CA GLU A 450 -11.27 11.95 -21.13
C GLU A 450 -11.94 11.41 -19.87
N ARG A 451 -12.23 10.11 -19.82
CA ARG A 451 -12.79 9.46 -18.63
C ARG A 451 -11.91 9.64 -17.39
N THR A 452 -10.59 9.54 -17.54
CA THR A 452 -9.62 9.77 -16.47
C THR A 452 -9.74 11.19 -15.92
N VAL A 453 -9.81 12.17 -16.82
CA VAL A 453 -9.95 13.58 -16.44
C VAL A 453 -11.28 13.86 -15.77
N TYR A 454 -12.39 13.33 -16.31
CA TYR A 454 -13.72 13.47 -15.70
C TYR A 454 -13.81 12.81 -14.32
N GLN A 455 -13.18 11.64 -14.14
CA GLN A 455 -13.05 10.98 -12.85
C GLN A 455 -12.35 11.89 -11.84
N HIS A 456 -11.22 12.49 -12.22
CA HIS A 456 -10.49 13.44 -11.37
C HIS A 456 -11.35 14.64 -10.95
N VAL A 457 -11.98 15.31 -11.92
CA VAL A 457 -12.80 16.50 -11.66
C VAL A 457 -13.96 16.17 -10.74
N SER A 458 -14.61 15.02 -10.94
CA SER A 458 -15.72 14.55 -10.11
C SER A 458 -15.29 14.25 -8.67
N ILE A 459 -14.14 13.63 -8.47
CA ILE A 459 -13.59 13.36 -7.12
C ILE A 459 -13.18 14.65 -6.43
N ALA A 460 -12.51 15.56 -7.13
CA ALA A 460 -12.14 16.86 -6.59
C ALA A 460 -13.37 17.66 -6.16
N TRP A 461 -14.41 17.69 -7.00
CA TRP A 461 -15.67 18.35 -6.69
C TRP A 461 -16.39 17.72 -5.49
N SER A 462 -16.48 16.39 -5.45
CA SER A 462 -17.10 15.68 -4.32
C SER A 462 -16.40 15.98 -3.00
N ARG A 463 -15.07 16.09 -2.98
CA ARG A 463 -14.32 16.47 -1.77
C ARG A 463 -14.57 17.93 -1.37
N MET A 464 -14.62 18.83 -2.34
CA MET A 464 -14.92 20.25 -2.08
C MET A 464 -16.35 20.47 -1.57
N GLN A 465 -17.31 19.65 -1.98
CA GLN A 465 -18.68 19.71 -1.45
C GLN A 465 -18.71 19.38 0.05
N THR A 466 -17.85 18.47 0.51
CA THR A 466 -17.79 18.09 1.92
C THR A 466 -16.91 19.03 2.74
N ASP A 467 -15.80 19.51 2.18
CA ASP A 467 -14.93 20.51 2.79
C ASP A 467 -14.39 21.48 1.72
N PRO A 468 -14.95 22.71 1.62
CA PRO A 468 -14.53 23.70 0.63
C PRO A 468 -13.05 24.11 0.72
N THR A 469 -12.38 23.87 1.86
CA THR A 469 -10.96 24.21 2.03
C THR A 469 -10.03 23.17 1.38
N LYS A 470 -10.52 21.97 1.08
CA LYS A 470 -9.76 20.87 0.46
C LYS A 470 -9.86 20.89 -1.07
N ASN A 471 -9.44 21.99 -1.70
CA ASN A 471 -9.33 22.02 -3.17
C ASN A 471 -8.10 21.23 -3.65
N LEU A 472 -8.35 20.03 -4.18
CA LEU A 472 -7.33 19.13 -4.72
C LEU A 472 -7.37 19.04 -6.26
N ALA A 473 -8.12 19.92 -6.93
CA ALA A 473 -8.27 19.91 -8.37
C ALA A 473 -6.97 20.31 -9.08
N LEU A 474 -6.40 19.40 -9.87
CA LEU A 474 -5.24 19.62 -10.73
C LEU A 474 -5.61 20.46 -11.97
N LEU A 475 -6.86 20.33 -12.41
CA LEU A 475 -7.43 21.08 -13.51
C LEU A 475 -8.90 21.37 -13.28
N SER A 476 -9.45 22.30 -14.05
CA SER A 476 -10.89 22.53 -14.20
C SER A 476 -11.33 22.30 -15.65
N GLU A 477 -12.59 21.93 -15.83
CA GLU A 477 -13.25 21.83 -17.13
C GLU A 477 -14.22 23.02 -17.26
N ASP A 478 -14.15 23.73 -18.39
CA ASP A 478 -14.97 24.90 -18.71
C ASP A 478 -15.26 24.91 -20.22
N GLU A 479 -16.53 24.68 -20.60
CA GLU A 479 -17.02 24.67 -21.99
C GLU A 479 -16.17 23.79 -22.95
N GLY A 480 -15.83 22.57 -22.54
CA GLY A 480 -15.00 21.64 -23.31
C GLY A 480 -13.51 21.95 -23.30
N ARG A 481 -13.05 22.84 -22.41
CA ARG A 481 -11.63 23.22 -22.26
C ARG A 481 -11.12 22.82 -20.89
N TRP A 482 -9.89 22.34 -20.84
CA TRP A 482 -9.20 21.97 -19.61
C TRP A 482 -8.21 23.05 -19.20
N ARG A 483 -8.34 23.57 -17.97
CA ARG A 483 -7.44 24.58 -17.41
C ARG A 483 -6.57 23.98 -16.33
N PHE A 484 -5.25 24.01 -16.54
CA PHE A 484 -4.26 23.47 -15.60
C PHE A 484 -3.94 24.44 -14.44
N HIS A 485 -4.03 23.95 -13.20
CA HIS A 485 -3.81 24.72 -11.98
C HIS A 485 -2.36 24.70 -11.46
N GLY A 486 -1.42 24.08 -12.17
CA GLY A 486 0.02 24.20 -11.88
C GLY A 486 0.62 23.11 -10.99
N ARG A 487 -0.18 22.15 -10.51
CA ARG A 487 0.31 21.00 -9.73
C ARG A 487 0.41 19.77 -10.62
N LEU A 488 1.59 19.16 -10.68
CA LEU A 488 1.81 17.89 -11.37
C LEU A 488 1.27 16.72 -10.54
N PHE A 489 0.92 15.65 -11.24
CA PHE A 489 0.39 14.43 -10.63
C PHE A 489 1.45 13.32 -10.63
N PRO A 490 2.00 12.92 -9.46
CA PRO A 490 2.90 11.79 -9.40
C PRO A 490 2.12 10.48 -9.43
N ALA A 491 2.10 9.80 -10.57
CA ALA A 491 1.46 8.50 -10.70
C ALA A 491 2.19 7.44 -9.86
N GLY A 492 1.44 6.46 -9.34
CA GLY A 492 2.06 5.34 -8.64
C GLY A 492 1.10 4.20 -8.33
N ARG A 493 1.68 3.04 -8.05
CA ARG A 493 0.96 1.86 -7.56
C ARG A 493 0.46 2.11 -6.12
N THR A 494 -0.64 1.45 -5.77
CA THR A 494 -1.11 1.41 -4.38
C THR A 494 -0.17 0.57 -3.52
N GLY A 495 0.15 0.99 -2.29
CA GLY A 495 0.98 0.19 -1.39
C GLY A 495 0.30 -1.12 -0.97
N SER A 496 0.98 -2.26 -1.15
CA SER A 496 0.49 -3.61 -0.81
C SER A 496 0.81 -4.04 0.62
N ARG A 497 1.78 -3.39 1.27
CA ARG A 497 2.39 -3.78 2.56
C ARG A 497 3.19 -5.10 2.53
N ILE A 498 3.32 -5.73 1.36
CA ILE A 498 4.04 -7.01 1.21
C ILE A 498 5.52 -6.86 1.48
N LYS A 499 6.15 -5.77 1.03
CA LYS A 499 7.55 -5.49 1.32
C LYS A 499 7.83 -5.40 2.82
N GLU A 500 6.93 -4.75 3.56
CA GLU A 500 7.04 -4.64 5.01
C GLU A 500 6.79 -5.98 5.71
N ALA A 501 5.84 -6.79 5.21
CA ALA A 501 5.62 -8.15 5.69
C ALA A 501 6.85 -9.05 5.48
N ILE A 502 7.49 -8.98 4.30
CA ILE A 502 8.76 -9.67 4.01
C ILE A 502 9.83 -9.24 5.01
N GLY A 503 10.01 -7.93 5.20
CA GLY A 503 10.98 -7.40 6.16
C GLY A 503 10.72 -7.84 7.60
N TRP A 504 9.45 -8.07 7.98
CA TRP A 504 9.09 -8.62 9.28
C TRP A 504 9.43 -10.11 9.37
N LEU A 505 9.20 -10.91 8.32
CA LEU A 505 9.62 -12.31 8.29
C LEU A 505 11.13 -12.46 8.43
N GLU A 506 11.92 -11.61 7.77
CA GLU A 506 13.39 -11.57 7.90
C GLU A 506 13.82 -11.27 9.34
N GLN A 507 13.26 -10.22 9.95
CA GLN A 507 13.57 -9.84 11.34
C GLN A 507 13.16 -10.90 12.36
N LEU A 508 12.08 -11.62 12.08
CA LEU A 508 11.63 -12.74 12.87
C LEU A 508 12.42 -14.03 12.59
N GLY A 509 13.34 -14.05 11.63
CA GLY A 509 14.16 -15.21 11.29
C GLY A 509 13.36 -16.37 10.69
N LEU A 510 12.24 -16.07 10.04
CA LEU A 510 11.41 -17.06 9.35
C LEU A 510 11.85 -17.23 7.88
N ILE A 511 12.49 -16.20 7.32
CA ILE A 511 13.18 -16.25 6.04
C ILE A 511 14.55 -15.56 6.15
N ASP A 512 15.47 -15.91 5.25
CA ASP A 512 16.77 -15.28 5.10
C ASP A 512 17.21 -15.29 3.61
N GLU A 513 18.49 -14.98 3.37
CA GLU A 513 19.06 -14.92 2.02
C GLU A 513 18.93 -16.24 1.22
N ASP A 514 18.88 -17.38 1.92
CA ASP A 514 18.72 -18.72 1.33
C ASP A 514 17.25 -19.14 1.20
N GLY A 515 16.31 -18.29 1.64
CA GLY A 515 14.87 -18.50 1.52
C GLY A 515 14.21 -18.85 2.85
N LEU A 516 13.50 -19.98 2.90
CA LEU A 516 12.77 -20.41 4.09
C LEU A 516 13.72 -21.02 5.13
N THR A 517 13.70 -20.53 6.38
CA THR A 517 14.51 -21.10 7.47
C THR A 517 13.86 -22.33 8.09
N GLU A 518 14.58 -23.09 8.92
CA GLU A 518 14.01 -24.23 9.67
C GLU A 518 12.82 -23.81 10.56
N GLU A 519 12.92 -22.63 11.20
CA GLU A 519 11.82 -22.06 11.98
C GLU A 519 10.66 -21.61 11.07
N GLY A 520 10.98 -21.05 9.90
CA GLY A 520 10.00 -20.73 8.86
C GLY A 520 9.22 -21.96 8.39
N GLU A 521 9.89 -23.08 8.18
CA GLU A 521 9.28 -24.36 7.76
C GLU A 521 8.32 -24.90 8.83
N LYS A 522 8.73 -24.91 10.10
CA LYS A 522 7.85 -25.30 11.22
C LYS A 522 6.59 -24.43 11.27
N VAL A 523 6.75 -23.12 11.10
CA VAL A 523 5.64 -22.16 11.10
C VAL A 523 4.73 -22.37 9.89
N LEU A 524 5.29 -22.55 8.69
CA LEU A 524 4.52 -22.82 7.48
C LEU A 524 3.71 -24.11 7.62
N HIS A 525 4.32 -25.21 8.04
CA HIS A 525 3.64 -26.49 8.25
C HIS A 525 2.47 -26.35 9.24
N ARG A 526 2.69 -25.66 10.37
CA ARG A 526 1.64 -25.39 11.37
C ARG A 526 0.48 -24.59 10.78
N ILE A 527 0.77 -23.50 10.08
CA ILE A 527 -0.26 -22.62 9.50
C ILE A 527 -1.03 -23.36 8.40
N SER A 528 -0.34 -24.11 7.54
CA SER A 528 -0.97 -24.93 6.50
C SER A 528 -1.95 -25.94 7.11
N ALA A 529 -1.58 -26.60 8.22
CA ALA A 529 -2.47 -27.50 8.95
C ALA A 529 -3.69 -26.78 9.54
N GLN A 530 -3.50 -25.58 10.11
CA GLN A 530 -4.60 -24.76 10.64
C GLN A 530 -5.59 -24.33 9.55
N ILE A 531 -5.07 -23.91 8.38
CA ILE A 531 -5.90 -23.48 7.26
C ILE A 531 -6.66 -24.68 6.68
N ALA A 532 -6.01 -25.84 6.55
CA ALA A 532 -6.65 -27.05 6.04
C ALA A 532 -7.72 -27.61 7.01
N GLY A 533 -7.47 -27.58 8.32
CA GLY A 533 -8.39 -28.07 9.35
C GLY A 533 -9.54 -27.13 9.70
N GLY A 534 -9.49 -25.86 9.26
CA GLY A 534 -10.58 -24.89 9.42
C GLY A 534 -11.60 -24.90 8.27
N ALA A 535 -11.47 -25.82 7.32
CA ALA A 535 -12.37 -25.98 6.17
C ALA A 535 -13.42 -27.09 6.35
N GLU A 536 -13.52 -27.68 7.55
CA GLU A 536 -14.65 -28.51 8.02
C GLU A 536 -15.68 -27.65 8.76
#